data_AF-A0A920BLM1-F1
#
_entry.id   AF-A0A920BLM1-F1
#
_cell.length_a   1.000
_cell.length_b   1.000
_cell.length_c   1.000
_cell.angle_alpha   90.00
_cell.angle_beta   90.00
_cell.angle_gamma   90.00
#
_symmetry.space_group_name_H-M   'P 1'
#
loop_
_entity.id
_entity.type
_entity.pdbx_description
1 polymer ?
#
loop_
_entity_poly.entity_id
_entity_poly.type
_entity_poly.pdbx_seq_one_letter_code
_entity_poly.pdbx_strand_id
1 'polypeptide(L)'
;MFAETCPQYLYLTLEEHLDQAGIDGLRHICSPPLRSSAENHQDNLWMGLRTDDLSVVATDHCPFCDAEKLLGAEDFRDTPNGLGVIEHRMDLLYQGVLTGEITLQRWVELCSTTPARLLDFKEERALLLRALMPIL
;
A
#
# COMPACT_ATOMS: atom_id res chain seq x y z
N MET A 1 -0.30 20.05 0.26
CA MET A 1 -0.66 19.00 1.23
C MET A 1 -0.17 17.69 0.64
N PHE A 2 0.42 16.80 1.44
CA PHE A 2 0.87 15.48 0.96
C PHE A 2 0.00 14.40 1.58
N ALA A 3 -0.25 13.34 0.82
CA ALA A 3 -0.99 12.19 1.28
C ALA A 3 -0.34 10.90 0.76
N GLU A 4 -0.49 9.82 1.52
CA GLU A 4 0.00 8.50 1.16
C GLU A 4 -1.14 7.48 1.14
N THR A 5 -0.90 6.38 0.44
CA THR A 5 -1.68 5.15 0.58
C THR A 5 -0.73 3.96 0.74
N CYS A 6 -1.26 2.77 0.94
CA CYS A 6 -0.52 1.52 1.08
C CYS A 6 -1.12 0.42 0.17
N PRO A 7 -0.33 -0.57 -0.29
CA PRO A 7 -0.80 -1.62 -1.20
C PRO A 7 -2.07 -2.35 -0.74
N GLN A 8 -2.23 -2.57 0.57
CA GLN A 8 -3.42 -3.22 1.12
C GLN A 8 -4.72 -2.51 0.73
N TYR A 9 -4.71 -1.18 0.58
CA TYR A 9 -5.91 -0.44 0.20
C TYR A 9 -6.16 -0.42 -1.31
N LEU A 10 -5.15 -0.79 -2.12
CA LEU A 10 -5.25 -0.88 -3.58
C LEU A 10 -5.72 -2.27 -4.04
N TYR A 11 -5.46 -3.31 -3.24
CA TYR A 11 -5.66 -4.71 -3.66
C TYR A 11 -6.57 -5.51 -2.74
N LEU A 12 -6.73 -5.13 -1.47
CA LEU A 12 -7.59 -5.85 -0.53
C LEU A 12 -8.90 -5.09 -0.31
N THR A 13 -9.92 -5.84 0.05
CA THR A 13 -11.31 -5.37 0.26
C THR A 13 -11.85 -5.94 1.57
N LEU A 14 -12.85 -5.26 2.13
CA LEU A 14 -13.56 -5.71 3.33
C LEU A 14 -14.15 -7.11 3.12
N GLU A 15 -14.90 -7.29 2.02
CA GLU A 15 -15.69 -8.50 1.80
C GLU A 15 -14.80 -9.74 1.58
N GLU A 16 -13.71 -9.61 0.83
CA GLU A 16 -12.88 -10.77 0.47
C GLU A 16 -11.86 -11.11 1.56
N HIS A 17 -11.56 -10.18 2.48
CA HIS A 17 -10.45 -10.33 3.41
C HIS A 17 -10.86 -10.10 4.88
N LEU A 18 -11.29 -8.89 5.23
CA LEU A 18 -11.52 -8.52 6.63
C LEU A 18 -12.81 -9.15 7.20
N ASP A 19 -13.83 -9.40 6.38
CA ASP A 19 -15.10 -10.04 6.78
C ASP A 19 -15.02 -11.59 6.77
N GLN A 20 -13.84 -12.15 6.52
CA GLN A 20 -13.66 -13.60 6.56
C GLN A 20 -13.72 -14.14 7.98
N ALA A 21 -14.20 -15.37 8.14
CA ALA A 21 -14.38 -15.97 9.45
C ALA A 21 -13.04 -16.38 10.10
N GLY A 22 -12.98 -16.29 11.43
CA GLY A 22 -11.85 -16.81 12.22
C GLY A 22 -10.53 -16.12 11.89
N ILE A 23 -9.44 -16.89 11.88
CA ILE A 23 -8.08 -16.35 11.69
C ILE A 23 -7.92 -15.59 10.36
N ASP A 24 -8.64 -15.98 9.32
CA ASP A 24 -8.50 -15.34 8.01
C ASP A 24 -8.98 -13.88 8.02
N GLY A 25 -10.05 -13.55 8.77
CA GLY A 25 -10.45 -12.16 8.99
C GLY A 25 -9.49 -11.42 9.92
N LEU A 26 -9.09 -12.05 11.03
CA LEU A 26 -8.20 -11.43 12.02
C LEU A 26 -6.84 -11.04 11.45
N ARG A 27 -6.30 -11.83 10.51
CA ARG A 27 -5.06 -11.54 9.78
C ARG A 27 -5.11 -10.17 9.09
N HIS A 28 -6.29 -9.72 8.67
CA HIS A 28 -6.49 -8.48 7.91
C HIS A 28 -6.87 -7.27 8.78
N ILE A 29 -6.89 -7.41 10.11
CA ILE A 29 -7.13 -6.28 11.01
C ILE A 29 -5.96 -5.28 10.96
N CYS A 30 -6.25 -4.07 10.51
CA CYS A 30 -5.37 -2.91 10.48
C CYS A 30 -6.14 -1.60 10.67
N SER A 31 -5.42 -0.51 10.90
CA SER A 31 -6.00 0.82 11.08
C SER A 31 -5.31 1.84 10.16
N PRO A 32 -6.05 2.56 9.29
CA PRO A 32 -7.49 2.41 9.01
C PRO A 32 -7.90 1.02 8.49
N PRO A 33 -9.18 0.60 8.67
CA PRO A 33 -9.63 -0.70 8.20
C PRO A 33 -9.75 -0.76 6.67
N LEU A 34 -9.70 -1.99 6.12
CA LEU A 34 -10.04 -2.25 4.72
C LEU A 34 -11.47 -1.77 4.41
N ARG A 35 -11.68 -1.32 3.17
CA ARG A 35 -12.94 -0.71 2.73
C ARG A 35 -13.74 -1.64 1.84
N SER A 36 -15.04 -1.39 1.76
CA SER A 36 -15.94 -2.14 0.91
C SER A 36 -15.63 -1.87 -0.56
N SER A 37 -15.53 -2.94 -1.35
CA SER A 37 -15.42 -2.84 -2.81
C SER A 37 -16.59 -2.07 -3.45
N ALA A 38 -17.77 -2.09 -2.82
CA ALA A 38 -18.97 -1.40 -3.31
C ALA A 38 -18.83 0.13 -3.39
N GLU A 39 -17.85 0.71 -2.69
CA GLU A 39 -17.59 2.16 -2.68
C GLU A 39 -16.56 2.61 -3.74
N ASN A 40 -16.08 1.68 -4.59
CA ASN A 40 -15.06 1.93 -5.61
C ASN A 40 -13.81 2.64 -5.06
N HIS A 41 -13.44 2.36 -3.81
CA HIS A 41 -12.31 3.05 -3.17
C HIS A 41 -10.99 2.77 -3.89
N GLN A 42 -10.80 1.57 -4.44
CA GLN A 42 -9.57 1.20 -5.17
C GLN A 42 -9.40 2.07 -6.42
N ASP A 43 -10.46 2.24 -7.22
CA ASP A 43 -10.45 3.11 -8.40
C ASP A 43 -10.14 4.57 -8.03
N ASN A 44 -10.72 5.05 -6.93
CA ASN A 44 -10.47 6.39 -6.42
C ASN A 44 -9.02 6.56 -5.94
N LEU A 45 -8.45 5.55 -5.28
CA LEU A 45 -7.05 5.56 -4.85
C LEU A 45 -6.10 5.54 -6.06
N TRP A 46 -6.37 4.70 -7.06
CA TRP A 46 -5.61 4.70 -8.31
C TRP A 46 -5.70 6.03 -9.06
N MET A 47 -6.89 6.64 -9.09
CA MET A 47 -7.07 7.99 -9.62
C MET A 47 -6.24 9.01 -8.85
N GLY A 48 -6.24 8.96 -7.52
CA GLY A 48 -5.43 9.84 -6.68
C GLY A 48 -3.93 9.66 -6.93
N LEU A 49 -3.47 8.44 -7.19
CA LEU A 49 -2.08 8.17 -7.56
C LEU A 49 -1.74 8.73 -8.95
N ARG A 50 -2.65 8.67 -9.93
CA ARG A 50 -2.45 9.26 -11.26
C ARG A 50 -2.42 10.79 -11.24
N THR A 51 -3.28 11.39 -10.42
CA THR A 51 -3.50 12.84 -10.38
C THR A 51 -2.63 13.56 -9.35
N ASP A 52 -1.79 12.83 -8.63
CA ASP A 52 -0.87 13.31 -7.59
C ASP A 52 -1.55 13.84 -6.31
N ASP A 53 -2.86 13.61 -6.17
CA ASP A 53 -3.59 13.78 -4.90
C ASP A 53 -3.03 12.84 -3.81
N LEU A 54 -2.53 11.66 -4.23
CA LEU A 54 -1.71 10.76 -3.43
C LEU A 54 -0.29 10.75 -4.00
N SER A 55 0.68 11.16 -3.18
CA SER A 55 2.04 11.45 -3.63
C SER A 55 3.04 10.32 -3.30
N VAL A 56 2.67 9.39 -2.42
CA VAL A 56 3.53 8.30 -1.93
C VAL A 56 2.74 7.03 -1.75
N VAL A 57 3.38 5.89 -2.02
CA VAL A 57 2.90 4.58 -1.56
C VAL A 57 3.89 3.95 -0.59
N ALA A 58 3.48 3.84 0.67
CA ALA A 58 4.23 3.21 1.76
C ALA A 58 3.69 1.79 2.02
N THR A 59 3.97 1.22 3.19
CA THR A 59 3.47 -0.12 3.57
C THR A 59 2.73 -0.17 4.89
N ASP A 60 3.06 0.74 5.81
CA ASP A 60 2.71 0.60 7.23
C ASP A 60 3.03 -0.82 7.74
N HIS A 61 4.23 -1.30 7.41
CA HIS A 61 4.62 -2.69 7.67
C HIS A 61 4.72 -2.96 9.18
N CYS A 62 3.70 -3.63 9.72
CA CYS A 62 3.56 -3.99 11.11
C CYS A 62 2.96 -5.41 11.23
N PRO A 63 3.71 -6.46 10.85
CA PRO A 63 3.20 -7.83 10.86
C PRO A 63 3.18 -8.42 12.26
N PHE A 64 2.19 -9.28 12.51
CA PHE A 64 2.06 -10.08 13.73
C PHE A 64 1.87 -11.55 13.36
N CYS A 65 2.35 -12.46 14.21
CA CYS A 65 2.13 -13.88 14.04
C CYS A 65 0.64 -14.24 14.25
N ASP A 66 0.19 -15.35 13.67
CA ASP A 66 -1.19 -15.83 13.86
C ASP A 66 -1.54 -15.99 15.36
N ALA A 67 -0.60 -16.45 16.19
CA ALA A 67 -0.80 -16.58 17.63
C ALA A 67 -1.12 -15.24 18.32
N GLU A 68 -0.55 -14.13 17.83
CA GLU A 68 -0.82 -12.79 18.34
C GLU A 68 -2.15 -12.26 17.79
N LYS A 69 -2.46 -12.53 16.51
CA LYS A 69 -3.74 -12.15 15.89
C LYS A 69 -4.93 -12.82 16.56
N LEU A 70 -4.78 -14.10 16.94
CA LEU A 70 -5.79 -14.91 17.63
C LEU A 70 -6.16 -14.41 19.04
N LEU A 71 -5.42 -13.46 19.62
CA LEU A 71 -5.80 -12.85 20.90
C LEU A 71 -7.19 -12.20 20.83
N GLY A 72 -7.59 -11.69 19.66
CA GLY A 72 -8.94 -11.13 19.45
C GLY A 72 -9.96 -12.09 18.83
N ALA A 73 -9.79 -13.41 19.01
CA ALA A 73 -10.77 -14.40 18.53
C ALA A 73 -12.18 -14.20 19.13
N GLU A 74 -12.25 -13.77 20.39
CA GLU A 74 -13.52 -13.46 21.08
C GLU A 74 -13.89 -11.97 20.98
N ASP A 75 -12.90 -11.08 20.85
CA ASP A 75 -13.08 -9.64 20.74
C ASP A 75 -12.00 -9.03 19.85
N PHE A 76 -12.38 -8.55 18.67
CA PHE A 76 -11.44 -8.01 17.68
C PHE A 76 -10.57 -6.86 18.21
N ARG A 77 -11.00 -6.17 19.28
CA ARG A 77 -10.25 -5.06 19.90
C ARG A 77 -8.95 -5.54 20.53
N ASP A 78 -8.86 -6.83 20.85
CA ASP A 78 -7.65 -7.45 21.40
C ASP A 78 -6.70 -7.96 20.29
N THR A 79 -7.12 -7.92 19.02
CA THR A 79 -6.22 -8.25 17.90
C THR A 79 -5.27 -7.08 17.61
N PRO A 80 -3.94 -7.29 17.58
CA PRO A 80 -3.00 -6.26 17.20
C PRO A 80 -3.21 -5.81 15.74
N ASN A 81 -3.22 -4.50 15.54
CA ASN A 81 -3.48 -3.87 14.24
C ASN A 81 -2.21 -3.79 13.41
N GLY A 82 -2.24 -4.34 12.19
CA GLY A 82 -1.12 -4.22 11.25
C GLY A 82 -1.03 -5.38 10.27
N LEU A 83 -0.42 -5.09 9.10
CA LEU A 83 -0.21 -6.03 8.01
C LEU A 83 1.26 -6.05 7.58
N GLY A 84 1.67 -7.14 6.93
CA GLY A 84 3.01 -7.30 6.37
C GLY A 84 3.03 -7.19 4.85
N VAL A 85 3.60 -6.12 4.29
CA VAL A 85 3.72 -5.97 2.83
C VAL A 85 5.03 -5.34 2.33
N ILE A 86 6.07 -5.23 3.17
CA ILE A 86 7.32 -4.51 2.82
C ILE A 86 8.03 -5.10 1.60
N GLU A 87 8.12 -6.43 1.52
CA GLU A 87 8.76 -7.15 0.43
C GLU A 87 7.97 -6.97 -0.88
N HIS A 88 6.65 -7.11 -0.82
CA HIS A 88 5.80 -7.11 -2.00
C HIS A 88 5.43 -5.70 -2.51
N ARG A 89 5.78 -4.63 -1.80
CA ARG A 89 5.39 -3.26 -2.15
C ARG A 89 5.72 -2.92 -3.61
N MET A 90 6.95 -3.23 -4.04
CA MET A 90 7.43 -2.86 -5.38
C MET A 90 6.71 -3.65 -6.47
N ASP A 91 6.57 -4.96 -6.28
CA ASP A 91 6.00 -5.89 -7.26
C ASP A 91 4.49 -5.70 -7.41
N LEU A 92 3.78 -5.50 -6.29
CA LEU A 92 2.34 -5.20 -6.31
C LEU A 92 2.09 -3.91 -7.08
N LEU A 93 2.79 -2.82 -6.75
CA LEU A 93 2.61 -1.56 -7.47
C LEU A 93 3.01 -1.63 -8.94
N TYR A 94 3.98 -2.48 -9.28
CA TYR A 94 4.35 -2.72 -10.66
C TYR A 94 3.23 -3.39 -11.45
N GLN A 95 2.34 -4.17 -10.82
CA GLN A 95 1.13 -4.67 -11.48
C GLN A 95 0.27 -3.52 -12.00
N GLY A 96 0.17 -2.40 -11.27
CA GLY A 96 -0.52 -1.19 -11.74
C GLY A 96 0.09 -0.59 -13.00
N VAL A 97 1.38 -0.80 -13.25
CA VAL A 97 2.01 -0.43 -14.53
C VAL A 97 1.57 -1.38 -15.64
N LEU A 98 1.55 -2.69 -15.36
CA LEU A 98 1.16 -3.72 -16.33
C LEU A 98 -0.32 -3.63 -16.72
N THR A 99 -1.20 -3.25 -15.78
CA THR A 99 -2.63 -3.07 -16.02
C THR A 99 -3.00 -1.69 -16.54
N GLY A 100 -2.05 -0.75 -16.59
CA GLY A 100 -2.25 0.60 -17.12
C GLY A 100 -2.85 1.60 -16.13
N GLU A 101 -2.90 1.29 -14.84
CA GLU A 101 -3.35 2.21 -13.79
C GLU A 101 -2.40 3.41 -13.62
N ILE A 102 -1.08 3.17 -13.73
CA ILE A 102 -0.04 4.20 -13.64
C ILE A 102 1.07 3.94 -14.68
N THR A 103 1.83 4.98 -15.04
CA THR A 103 3.01 4.82 -15.90
C THR A 103 4.19 4.30 -15.09
N LEU A 104 5.21 3.77 -15.78
CA LEU A 104 6.45 3.34 -15.14
C LEU A 104 7.19 4.49 -14.45
N GLN A 105 7.20 5.68 -15.06
CA GLN A 105 7.78 6.89 -14.47
C GLN A 105 7.04 7.26 -13.18
N ARG A 106 5.70 7.14 -13.19
CA ARG A 106 4.89 7.41 -12.00
C ARG A 106 5.13 6.39 -10.89
N TRP A 107 5.31 5.12 -11.23
CA TRP A 107 5.70 4.08 -10.28
C TRP A 107 7.03 4.40 -9.59
N VAL A 108 8.04 4.83 -10.35
CA VAL A 108 9.33 5.31 -9.80
C VAL A 108 9.14 6.48 -8.85
N GLU A 109 8.34 7.48 -9.24
CA GLU A 109 8.05 8.65 -8.43
C GLU A 109 7.43 8.30 -7.08
N LEU A 110 6.34 7.53 -7.11
CA LEU A 110 5.56 7.12 -5.93
C LEU A 110 6.39 6.29 -4.95
N CYS A 111 7.28 5.44 -5.47
CA CYS A 111 8.02 4.47 -4.66
C CYS A 111 9.32 5.01 -4.07
N SER A 112 9.92 6.05 -4.68
CA SER A 112 11.30 6.45 -4.38
C SER A 112 11.58 7.95 -4.50
N THR A 113 11.35 8.57 -5.66
CA THR A 113 11.76 9.95 -5.92
C THR A 113 11.02 10.94 -5.03
N THR A 114 9.70 10.80 -4.89
CA THR A 114 8.91 11.69 -4.04
C THR A 114 9.20 11.48 -2.55
N PRO A 115 9.23 10.25 -2.01
CA PRO A 115 9.68 10.01 -0.64
C PRO A 115 11.07 10.62 -0.32
N ALA A 116 12.06 10.43 -1.20
CA ALA A 116 13.39 10.98 -1.01
C ALA A 116 13.39 12.52 -0.94
N ARG A 117 12.59 13.18 -1.80
CA ARG A 117 12.43 14.63 -1.80
C ARG A 117 11.73 15.13 -0.54
N LEU A 118 10.68 14.45 -0.09
CA LEU A 118 9.92 14.80 1.12
C LEU A 118 10.79 14.71 2.39
N LEU A 119 11.73 13.76 2.41
CA LEU A 119 12.66 13.56 3.52
C LEU A 119 13.98 14.33 3.38
N ASP A 120 14.09 15.24 2.39
CA ASP A 120 15.29 16.03 2.09
C ASP A 120 16.57 15.19 1.88
N PHE A 121 16.42 13.99 1.31
CA PHE A 121 17.56 13.18 0.90
C PHE A 121 18.18 13.75 -0.38
N LYS A 122 19.43 14.24 -0.27
CA LYS A 122 20.20 14.80 -1.39
C LYS A 122 20.34 13.80 -2.56
N GLU A 123 20.36 14.35 -3.78
CA GLU A 123 20.19 13.66 -5.06
C GLU A 123 21.07 12.41 -5.33
N GLU A 124 22.19 12.22 -4.61
CA GLU A 124 23.14 11.13 -4.84
C GLU A 124 22.53 9.72 -4.74
N ARG A 125 21.41 9.54 -4.01
CA ARG A 125 20.71 8.24 -3.93
C ARG A 125 19.48 8.12 -4.84
N ALA A 126 18.92 9.24 -5.31
CA ALA A 126 17.77 9.25 -6.22
C ALA A 126 18.18 9.13 -7.71
N LEU A 127 19.45 9.39 -8.02
CA LEU A 127 20.00 9.44 -9.38
C LEU A 127 19.97 8.11 -10.14
N LEU A 128 19.97 6.96 -9.46
CA LEU A 128 20.04 5.66 -10.13
C LEU A 128 18.81 5.39 -11.01
N LEU A 129 17.68 6.01 -10.69
CA LEU A 129 16.44 5.88 -11.47
C LEU A 129 16.36 6.86 -12.64
N ARG A 130 16.88 8.09 -12.49
CA ARG A 130 17.01 9.03 -13.63
C ARG A 130 17.93 8.51 -14.73
N ALA A 131 18.95 7.72 -14.38
CA ALA A 131 19.85 7.09 -15.34
C ALA A 131 19.18 5.95 -16.14
N LEU A 132 18.09 5.36 -15.62
CA LEU A 132 17.35 4.27 -16.28
C LEU A 132 16.15 4.75 -17.10
N MET A 133 15.63 5.96 -16.82
CA MET A 133 14.53 6.58 -17.58
C MET A 133 14.76 6.70 -19.11
N PRO A 134 15.98 6.84 -19.65
CA PRO A 134 16.19 6.84 -21.11
C PRO A 134 16.10 5.46 -21.78
N ILE A 135 16.01 4.39 -20.99
CA ILE A 135 16.09 2.97 -21.44
C ILE A 135 14.78 2.22 -21.16
N LEU A 136 13.74 2.93 -20.72
CA LEU A 136 12.39 2.45 -20.42
C LEU A 136 11.38 3.28 -21.19
#